data_AF-A0A090X9E8-F1
#
_entry.id   AF-A0A090X9E8-F1
#
_cell.length_a   1.000
_cell.length_b   1.000
_cell.length_c   1.000
_cell.angle_alpha   90.00
_cell.angle_beta   90.00
_cell.angle_gamma   90.00
#
_symmetry.space_group_name_H-M   'P 1'
#
loop_
_entity.id
_entity.type
_entity.pdbx_description
1 polymer ?
#
loop_
_entity_poly.entity_id
_entity_poly.type
_entity_poly.pdbx_seq_one_letter_code
_entity_poly.pdbx_strand_id
1 'polypeptide(L)'
;MRFVFLVCFLILACSVVDSRARIMRIPSKCLRGHLPHLYHRRCRGEYKRFFFDIKVMNCTETYGCWKPKNGFSNKPECEKKCKVGIAG
;
A
#
# COMPACT_ATOMS: atom_id res chain seq x y z
N MET A 1 -20.79 -28.88 -21.63
CA MET A 1 -19.61 -29.02 -20.74
C MET A 1 -18.47 -28.04 -21.06
N ARG A 2 -17.96 -27.93 -22.30
CA ARG A 2 -16.81 -27.08 -22.67
C ARG A 2 -17.00 -25.56 -22.45
N PHE A 3 -18.21 -25.04 -22.68
CA PHE A 3 -18.54 -23.62 -22.50
C PHE A 3 -18.52 -23.17 -21.04
N VAL A 4 -18.96 -24.03 -20.13
CA VAL A 4 -18.99 -23.72 -18.69
C VAL A 4 -17.57 -23.46 -18.17
N PHE A 5 -16.60 -24.29 -18.57
CA PHE A 5 -15.21 -24.09 -18.20
C PHE A 5 -14.64 -22.77 -18.74
N LEU A 6 -14.88 -22.42 -20.01
CA LEU A 6 -14.41 -21.17 -20.59
C LEU A 6 -14.99 -19.94 -19.89
N VAL A 7 -16.28 -19.97 -19.58
CA VAL A 7 -16.96 -18.87 -18.87
C VAL A 7 -16.41 -18.73 -17.45
N CYS A 8 -16.20 -19.85 -16.73
CA CYS A 8 -15.59 -19.82 -15.41
C CYS A 8 -14.15 -19.28 -15.43
N PHE A 9 -13.32 -19.67 -16.40
CA PHE A 9 -11.95 -19.16 -16.53
C PHE A 9 -11.91 -17.65 -16.79
N LEU A 10 -12.82 -17.12 -17.63
CA LEU A 10 -12.92 -15.68 -17.89
C LEU A 10 -13.36 -14.90 -16.64
N ILE A 11 -14.34 -15.42 -15.88
CA ILE A 11 -14.81 -14.80 -14.63
C ILE A 11 -13.68 -14.77 -13.58
N LEU A 12 -12.97 -15.89 -13.42
CA LEU A 12 -11.84 -15.98 -12.48
C LEU A 12 -10.70 -15.03 -12.87
N ALA A 13 -10.37 -14.94 -14.16
CA ALA A 13 -9.35 -14.00 -14.65
C ALA A 13 -9.72 -12.53 -14.38
N CYS A 14 -10.99 -12.15 -14.58
CA CYS A 14 -11.49 -10.79 -14.29
C CYS A 14 -11.40 -10.42 -12.80
N SER A 15 -11.72 -11.36 -11.89
CA SER A 15 -11.65 -11.11 -10.45
C SER A 15 -10.22 -10.92 -9.93
N VAL A 16 -9.25 -11.66 -10.49
CA VAL A 16 -7.82 -11.55 -10.14
C VAL A 16 -7.21 -10.25 -10.66
N VAL A 17 -7.67 -9.75 -11.81
CA VAL A 17 -7.18 -8.49 -12.38
C VAL A 17 -7.56 -7.28 -11.51
N ASP A 18 -8.75 -7.28 -10.91
CA ASP A 18 -9.23 -6.17 -10.06
C ASP A 18 -8.37 -6.00 -8.80
N SER A 19 -8.06 -7.11 -8.13
CA SER A 19 -7.27 -7.11 -6.89
C SER A 19 -5.85 -6.58 -7.09
N ARG A 20 -5.20 -6.95 -8.22
CA ARG A 20 -3.86 -6.46 -8.56
C ARG A 20 -3.89 -5.00 -9.06
N ALA A 21 -4.95 -4.60 -9.76
CA ALA A 21 -5.13 -3.22 -10.21
C ALA A 21 -5.30 -2.23 -9.04
N ARG A 22 -5.97 -2.63 -7.94
CA ARG A 22 -6.08 -1.80 -6.72
C ARG A 22 -4.71 -1.49 -6.12
N ILE A 23 -3.79 -2.46 -6.06
CA ILE A 23 -2.42 -2.25 -5.55
C ILE A 23 -1.64 -1.27 -6.42
N MET A 24 -1.80 -1.31 -7.74
CA MET A 24 -1.11 -0.37 -8.66
C MET A 24 -1.60 1.08 -8.54
N ARG A 25 -2.80 1.33 -7.99
CA ARG A 25 -3.36 2.69 -7.82
C ARG A 25 -2.94 3.37 -6.51
N ILE A 26 -2.30 2.66 -5.58
CA ILE A 26 -1.91 3.23 -4.29
C ILE A 26 -0.64 4.09 -4.47
N PRO A 27 -0.66 5.38 -4.08
CA PRO A 27 0.52 6.24 -4.18
C PRO A 27 1.72 5.67 -3.42
N SER A 28 2.93 5.77 -3.98
CA SER A 28 4.16 5.27 -3.34
C SER A 28 4.43 5.86 -1.95
N LYS A 29 3.95 7.09 -1.68
CA LYS A 29 4.01 7.73 -0.35
C LYS A 29 3.18 6.99 0.71
N CYS A 30 2.12 6.29 0.31
CA CYS A 30 1.29 5.48 1.21
C CYS A 30 2.01 4.24 1.69
N LEU A 31 2.86 3.65 0.86
CA LEU A 31 3.51 2.39 1.16
C LEU A 31 4.86 2.62 1.84
N ARG A 32 5.19 1.77 2.80
CA ARG A 32 6.54 1.71 3.35
C ARG A 32 7.44 1.10 2.27
N GLY A 33 8.21 1.94 1.58
CA GLY A 33 9.21 1.46 0.63
C GLY A 33 10.23 0.53 1.30
N HIS A 34 10.67 -0.50 0.59
CA HIS A 34 11.78 -1.35 1.00
C HIS A 34 13.08 -0.55 0.81
N LEU A 35 13.40 0.38 1.72
CA LEU A 35 14.68 1.08 1.65
C LEU A 35 15.79 0.08 2.00
N PRO A 36 16.72 -0.21 1.07
CA PRO A 36 17.85 -1.06 1.38
C PRO A 36 18.67 -0.38 2.48
N HIS A 37 19.16 -1.19 3.41
CA HIS A 37 19.87 -0.87 4.65
C HIS A 37 21.01 0.18 4.58
N LEU A 38 21.35 0.71 3.41
CA LEU A 38 22.43 1.68 3.19
C LEU A 38 22.13 3.10 3.68
N TYR A 39 20.86 3.46 3.96
CA TYR A 39 20.53 4.76 4.57
C TYR A 39 20.51 4.75 6.11
N HIS A 40 20.68 3.59 6.75
CA HIS A 40 20.64 3.49 8.21
C HIS A 40 21.86 4.13 8.91
N ARG A 41 23.00 4.26 8.22
CA ARG A 41 24.25 4.79 8.81
C ARG A 41 24.27 6.31 9.04
N ARG A 42 23.30 7.08 8.50
CA ARG A 42 23.22 8.55 8.65
C ARG A 42 22.00 9.02 9.44
N CYS A 43 21.25 8.09 10.03
CA CYS A 43 20.08 8.50 10.78
C CYS A 43 20.45 9.12 12.12
N ARG A 44 19.92 10.31 12.41
CA ARG A 44 20.16 11.02 13.68
C ARG A 44 19.00 10.86 14.67
N GLY A 45 17.99 10.07 14.33
CA GLY A 45 16.81 9.85 15.14
C GLY A 45 15.69 9.20 14.35
N GLU A 46 14.83 8.49 15.06
CA GLU A 46 13.63 7.89 14.50
C GLU A 46 12.44 8.82 14.67
N TYR A 47 11.62 8.92 13.63
CA TYR A 47 10.42 9.74 13.65
C TYR A 47 9.20 8.86 13.41
N LYS A 48 8.13 9.16 14.14
CA LYS A 48 6.81 8.59 13.92
C LYS A 48 6.30 8.97 12.52
N ARG A 49 5.90 7.99 11.73
CA ARG A 49 5.14 8.18 10.48
C ARG A 49 4.02 7.15 10.37
N PHE A 50 2.98 7.52 9.64
CA PHE A 50 1.89 6.64 9.27
C PHE A 50 2.05 6.17 7.83
N PHE A 51 1.93 4.86 7.63
CA PHE A 51 1.93 4.20 6.32
C PHE A 51 0.67 3.33 6.20
N PHE A 52 0.17 3.19 4.99
CA PHE A 52 -0.94 2.29 4.69
C PHE A 52 -0.42 0.86 4.60
N ASP A 53 -0.93 -0.01 5.46
CA ASP A 53 -0.65 -1.43 5.47
C ASP A 53 -1.81 -2.16 4.79
N ILE A 54 -1.50 -2.79 3.66
CA ILE A 54 -2.44 -3.50 2.80
C ILE A 54 -2.99 -4.76 3.50
N LYS A 55 -2.22 -5.37 4.42
CA LYS A 55 -2.66 -6.59 5.12
C LYS A 55 -3.80 -6.31 6.09
N VAL A 56 -3.72 -5.17 6.79
CA VAL A 56 -4.74 -4.73 7.76
C VAL A 56 -5.69 -3.68 7.19
N MET A 57 -5.48 -3.28 5.94
CA MET A 57 -6.27 -2.29 5.21
C MET A 57 -6.41 -0.97 5.96
N ASN A 58 -5.33 -0.56 6.65
CA ASN A 58 -5.36 0.59 7.55
C ASN A 58 -4.02 1.33 7.59
N CYS A 59 -4.05 2.58 8.04
CA CYS A 59 -2.84 3.33 8.30
C CYS A 59 -2.28 2.98 9.68
N THR A 60 -1.09 2.38 9.68
CA THR A 60 -0.37 1.94 10.89
C THR A 60 0.78 2.89 11.20
N GLU A 61 1.06 3.02 12.48
CA GLU A 61 2.17 3.81 12.99
C GLU A 61 3.48 3.04 12.87
N THR A 62 4.55 3.72 12.46
CA THR A 62 5.89 3.13 12.38
C THR A 62 6.95 4.17 12.77
N TYR A 63 7.93 3.72 13.54
CA TYR A 63 9.11 4.50 13.89
C TYR A 63 10.27 4.10 12.98
N GLY A 64 11.05 5.09 12.56
CA GLY A 64 12.23 4.84 11.74
C GLY A 64 12.80 6.09 11.10
N CYS A 65 13.76 5.85 10.20
CA CYS A 65 14.48 6.90 9.49
C CYS A 65 13.84 7.17 8.13
N TRP A 66 13.03 8.21 8.05
CA TRP A 66 12.25 8.48 6.84
C TRP A 66 12.78 9.72 6.12
N LYS A 67 12.86 9.66 4.80
CA LYS A 67 12.96 10.88 4.00
C LYS A 67 11.70 11.75 4.26
N PRO A 68 11.78 13.08 4.18
CA PRO A 68 10.63 13.96 4.46
C PRO A 68 9.34 13.60 3.69
N LYS A 69 9.51 13.09 2.47
CA LYS A 69 8.41 12.70 1.57
C LYS A 69 7.77 11.34 1.87
N ASN A 70 8.33 10.52 2.76
CA ASN A 70 7.81 9.20 3.09
C ASN A 70 6.74 9.28 4.19
N GLY A 71 5.62 8.59 3.99
CA GLY A 71 4.55 8.48 4.97
C GLY A 71 3.91 9.83 5.35
N PHE A 72 3.06 9.79 6.36
CA PHE A 72 2.30 10.93 6.86
C PHE A 72 2.59 11.20 8.34
N SER A 73 2.47 12.45 8.77
CA SER A 73 2.69 12.81 10.18
C SER A 73 1.51 12.48 11.08
N ASN A 74 0.31 12.33 10.50
CA ASN A 74 -0.91 12.00 11.23
C ASN A 74 -1.71 10.90 10.50
N LYS A 75 -2.46 10.12 11.26
CA LYS A 75 -3.28 9.01 10.76
C LYS A 75 -4.40 9.48 9.81
N PRO A 76 -5.17 10.54 10.09
CA PRO A 76 -6.27 10.95 9.23
C PRO A 76 -5.84 11.34 7.80
N GLU A 77 -4.71 12.01 7.65
CA GLU A 77 -4.18 12.37 6.33
C GLU A 77 -3.75 11.13 5.54
N CYS A 78 -3.14 10.14 6.20
CA CYS A 78 -2.82 8.86 5.60
C CYS A 78 -4.09 8.15 5.12
N GLU A 79 -5.10 8.05 5.97
CA GLU A 79 -6.36 7.37 5.64
C GLU A 79 -7.07 8.07 4.47
N LYS A 80 -7.17 9.40 4.52
CA LYS A 80 -7.78 10.23 3.47
C LYS A 80 -7.09 10.05 2.11
N LYS A 81 -5.78 9.81 2.08
CA LYS A 81 -5.03 9.69 0.82
C LYS A 81 -4.88 8.25 0.34
N CYS A 82 -4.88 7.28 1.24
CA CYS A 82 -4.49 5.90 0.93
C CYS A 82 -5.66 4.92 0.96
N LYS A 83 -6.75 5.19 1.70
CA LYS A 83 -7.96 4.35 1.67
C LYS A 83 -8.86 4.63 0.46
N VAL A 84 -8.74 5.80 -0.17
CA VAL A 84 -9.60 6.20 -1.30
C VAL A 84 -9.40 5.32 -2.54
N GLY A 85 -8.25 4.66 -2.69
CA GLY A 85 -8.01 3.67 -3.76
C GLY A 85 -8.67 2.29 -3.55
N ILE A 86 -9.39 2.10 -2.45
CA ILE A 86 -9.98 0.82 -2.03
C ILE A 86 -11.51 0.87 -2.01
N ALA A 87 -12.10 2.06 -1.92
CA ALA A 87 -13.53 2.26 -2.09
C ALA A 87 -13.91 2.16 -3.57
N GLY A 88 -14.03 0.93 -4.04
CA GLY A 88 -14.84 0.55 -5.20
C GLY A 88 -15.90 -0.41 -4.70
#